data_AF-A0A4R8K9E8-F1
#
_entry.id   AF-A0A4R8K9E8-F1
#
_cell.length_a   1.000
_cell.length_b   1.000
_cell.length_c   1.000
_cell.angle_alpha   90.00
_cell.angle_beta   90.00
_cell.angle_gamma   90.00
#
_symmetry.space_group_name_H-M   'P 1'
#
loop_
_entity.id
_entity.type
_entity.pdbx_description
1 polymer ?
#
loop_
_entity_poly.entity_id
_entity_poly.type
_entity_poly.pdbx_seq_one_letter_code
_entity_poly.pdbx_strand_id
1 'polypeptide(L)' 'MQIVHVVKSASTVTLSVACMLSNRLASESHEVCVEYSRRSETPPNYLLSPPNVALRQFHMKAER' A
#
# COMPACT_ATOMS: atom_id res chain seq x y z
N MET A 1 12.66 -13.02 12.40
CA MET A 1 13.24 -12.63 11.11
C MET A 1 12.25 -11.68 10.46
N GLN A 2 12.66 -10.44 10.18
CA GLN A 2 11.76 -9.37 9.72
C GLN A 2 11.89 -9.28 8.20
N ILE A 3 10.97 -9.91 7.47
CA ILE A 3 10.93 -9.81 6.00
C ILE A 3 10.08 -8.59 5.66
N VAL A 4 10.70 -7.61 5.00
CA VAL A 4 10.04 -6.36 4.59
C VAL A 4 9.61 -6.47 3.13
N HIS A 5 8.29 -6.44 2.89
CA HIS A 5 7.73 -6.41 1.55
C HIS A 5 7.34 -4.98 1.16
N VAL A 6 7.88 -4.50 0.04
CA VAL A 6 7.56 -3.17 -0.51
C VAL A 6 6.70 -3.33 -1.76
N VAL A 7 5.49 -2.76 -1.76
CA VAL A 7 4.58 -2.79 -2.91
C VAL A 7 4.31 -1.39 -3.41
N LYS A 8 4.55 -1.15 -4.71
CA LYS A 8 4.28 0.14 -5.38
C LYS A 8 2.99 0.07 -6.20
N SER A 9 2.09 1.04 -6.00
CA SER A 9 0.84 1.13 -6.76
C SER A 9 0.50 2.55 -7.20
N ALA A 10 -0.07 2.69 -8.40
CA ALA A 10 -0.44 3.97 -9.01
C ALA A 10 -1.94 4.07 -9.39
N SER A 11 -2.72 3.01 -9.21
CA SER A 11 -4.16 2.97 -9.49
C SER A 11 -4.95 2.40 -8.31
N THR A 12 -6.21 2.79 -8.17
CA THR A 12 -7.10 2.30 -7.10
C THR A 12 -7.24 0.77 -7.12
N VAL A 13 -7.37 0.18 -8.32
CA VAL A 13 -7.48 -1.29 -8.48
C VAL A 13 -6.18 -1.98 -8.06
N THR A 14 -5.02 -1.52 -8.52
CA THR A 14 -3.74 -2.13 -8.12
C THR A 14 -3.46 -1.92 -6.63
N LEU A 15 -3.91 -0.80 -6.05
CA LEU A 15 -3.78 -0.52 -4.62
C LEU A 15 -4.66 -1.46 -3.79
N SER A 16 -5.86 -1.75 -4.28
CA SER A 16 -6.77 -2.70 -3.64
C SER A 16 -6.19 -4.10 -3.52
N VAL A 17 -5.61 -4.61 -4.61
CA VAL A 17 -4.93 -5.91 -4.63
C VAL A 17 -3.67 -5.89 -3.75
N ALA A 18 -2.87 -4.82 -3.81
CA ALA A 18 -1.70 -4.64 -2.97
C ALA A 18 -2.06 -4.70 -1.48
N CYS A 19 -3.15 -4.06 -1.06
CA CYS A 19 -3.62 -4.11 0.32
C CYS A 19 -4.11 -5.49 0.73
N MET A 20 -4.87 -6.21 -0.11
CA MET A 20 -5.29 -7.58 0.21
C MET A 20 -4.10 -8.50 0.45
N LEU A 21 -3.08 -8.42 -0.42
CA LEU A 21 -1.85 -9.21 -0.28
C LEU A 21 -1.06 -8.82 0.97
N SER A 22 -0.95 -7.51 1.22
CA SER A 22 -0.25 -6.98 2.40
C SER A 22 -0.91 -7.41 3.70
N ASN A 23 -2.24 -7.45 3.74
CA ASN A 23 -2.99 -7.91 4.91
C ASN A 23 -2.73 -9.39 5.20
N ARG A 24 -2.66 -10.22 4.15
CA ARG A 24 -2.33 -11.63 4.32
C ARG A 24 -0.90 -11.82 4.85
N LEU A 25 0.07 -11.12 4.27
CA LEU A 25 1.45 -11.17 4.74
C LEU A 25 1.59 -10.68 6.19
N ALA A 26 0.91 -9.59 6.55
CA ALA A 26 0.88 -9.10 7.93
C ALA A 26 0.25 -10.12 8.91
N SER A 27 -0.75 -10.90 8.48
CA SER A 27 -1.34 -11.98 9.29
C SER A 27 -0.37 -13.15 9.54
N GLU A 28 0.61 -13.34 8.66
CA GLU A 28 1.68 -14.33 8.80
C GLU A 28 2.88 -13.79 9.61
N SER A 29 2.68 -12.67 10.33
CA SER A 29 3.70 -11.97 11.14
C SER A 29 4.84 -11.33 10.34
N HIS A 30 4.64 -11.06 9.04
CA HIS A 30 5.57 -10.25 8.26
C HIS A 30 5.33 -8.76 8.49
N GLU A 31 6.38 -7.96 8.37
CA GLU A 31 6.24 -6.52 8.32
C GLU A 31 6.11 -6.05 6.89
N VAL A 32 5.06 -5.29 6.61
CA VAL A 32 4.75 -4.89 5.23
C VAL A 32 4.73 -3.37 5.13
N CYS A 33 5.37 -2.84 4.09
CA CYS A 33 5.35 -1.43 3.76
C CYS A 33 4.71 -1.26 2.38
N VAL A 34 3.57 -0.58 2.29
CA VAL A 34 2.95 -0.26 1.00
C VAL A 34 3.26 1.17 0.65
N GLU A 35 3.98 1.36 -0.45
CA GLU A 35 4.23 2.66 -1.01
C GLU A 35 3.21 2.91 -2.14
N TYR A 36 2.46 4.00 -2.08
CA TYR A 36 1.46 4.27 -3.12
C TYR A 36 1.40 5.73 -3.51
N SER A 37 1.02 5.97 -4.77
CA SER A 37 0.65 7.29 -5.25
C SER A 37 -0.86 7.40 -5.28
N ARG A 38 -1.41 8.34 -4.51
CA ARG A 38 -2.86 8.60 -4.51
C ARG A 38 -3.22 9.50 -5.67
N ARG A 39 -4.22 9.10 -6.47
CA ARG A 39 -4.83 9.96 -7.48
C ARG A 39 -6.00 10.73 -6.86
N SER A 40 -6.40 11.83 -7.49
CA SER A 40 -7.58 12.62 -7.06
C SER A 40 -8.87 11.80 -7.04
N GLU A 41 -8.96 10.77 -7.89
CA GLU A 41 -10.08 9.84 -8.01
C GLU A 41 -10.08 8.72 -6.94
N THR A 42 -9.01 8.57 -6.14
CA THR A 42 -8.93 7.53 -5.12
C THR A 42 -9.67 7.98 -3.84
N PRO A 43 -10.62 7.17 -3.31
CA PRO A 43 -11.37 7.53 -2.11
C PRO A 43 -10.46 7.75 -0.88
N PRO A 44 -10.76 8.71 0.00
CA PRO A 44 -9.91 9.05 1.15
C PRO A 44 -9.83 7.93 2.19
N ASN A 45 -10.90 7.14 2.37
CA ASN A 45 -10.94 5.99 3.27
C ASN A 45 -10.56 4.67 2.57
N TYR A 46 -9.65 4.78 1.59
CA TYR A 46 -9.08 3.72 0.77
C TYR A 46 -8.72 2.45 1.57
N LEU A 47 -8.02 2.74 2.67
CA LEU A 47 -7.01 1.86 3.23
C LEU A 47 -7.37 1.54 4.68
N LEU A 48 -8.13 0.47 4.88
CA LEU A 48 -8.23 -0.21 6.17
C LEU A 48 -7.01 -1.12 6.30
N SER A 49 -5.92 -0.56 6.81
CA SER A 49 -4.65 -1.25 6.98
C SER A 49 -4.52 -1.78 8.41
N PRO A 50 -4.16 -3.06 8.61
CA PRO A 50 -3.87 -3.59 9.93
C PRO A 50 -2.64 -2.88 10.54
N PRO A 51 -2.49 -2.87 11.88
CA PRO A 51 -1.46 -2.12 12.58
C PRO A 51 -0.01 -2.49 12.17
N ASN A 52 0.19 -3.67 11.58
CA ASN A 52 1.49 -4.18 11.15
C ASN A 52 1.86 -3.81 9.69
N VAL A 53 1.05 -2.95 9.06
CA VAL A 53 1.28 -2.50 7.68
C VAL A 53 1.52 -1.00 7.68
N ALA A 54 2.74 -0.60 7.33
CA ALA A 54 3.10 0.80 7.14
C ALA A 54 2.64 1.28 5.76
N LEU A 55 1.89 2.38 5.72
CA LEU A 55 1.45 3.01 4.48
C LEU A 55 2.27 4.27 4.22
N ARG A 56 2.97 4.33 3.09
CA ARG A 56 3.73 5.51 2.66
C ARG A 56 3.14 6.06 1.37
N GLN A 57 2.44 7.18 1.49
CA GLN A 57 2.00 7.91 0.31
C GLN A 57 3.16 8.75 -0.25
N PHE A 58 3.43 8.63 -1.54
CA PHE A 58 4.36 9.52 -2.25
C PHE A 58 3.65 10.21 -3.42
N HIS A 59 4.09 11.42 -3.74
CA HIS A 59 3.58 12.16 -4.89
C HIS A 59 4.48 11.86 -6.08
N MET A 60 3.95 11.21 -7.12
CA MET A 60 4.69 11.11 -8.39
C MET A 60 4.68 12.49 -9.04
N LYS A 61 5.86 13.08 -9.26
CA LYS A 61 5.95 14.25 -10.15
C LYS A 61 5.44 13.80 -11.52
N ALA A 62 4.47 14.52 -12.07
CA ALA A 62 4.10 14.34 -13.47
C ALA A 62 5.35 14.66 -14.30
N GLU A 63 5.91 13.66 -14.98
CA GLU A 63 6.87 13.95 -16.04
C GLU A 63 6.13 14.72 -17.12
N ARG A 64 6.69 15.88 -17.45
CA ARG A 64 6.10 16.91 -18.31
C ARG A 64 6.52 16.68 -19.75
#